data_AF-A0AAF0U3Q5-F1
#
_entry.id   AF-A0AAF0U3Q5-F1
#
_cell.length_a   1.000
_cell.length_b   1.000
_cell.length_c   1.000
_cell.angle_alpha   90.00
_cell.angle_beta   90.00
_cell.angle_gamma   90.00
#
_symmetry.space_group_name_H-M   'P 1'
#
loop_
_entity.id
_entity.type
_entity.pdbx_description
1 polymer ?
#
loop_
_entity_poly.entity_id
_entity_poly.type
_entity_poly.pdbx_seq_one_letter_code
_entity_poly.pdbx_strand_id
1 'polypeptide(L)'
;MIVLFDMEDETFREMMVPGSLAVSFSFSANWFNLFVSEESLCLANRLFDDDGTIDIWRMKEHGHPESWVKQFSINSHITFNVGIVDEIFSLLNGGRQRQVTHFLVKPIASRKNGQILWRADNGLLVSYDTSVEKIENLGISNANFLPYRDALYVNPYKVSLILLDKWTDYLSGNTTSCEESI
;
A
#
# COMPACT_ATOMS: atom_id res chain seq x y z
N MET A 1 -21.03 2.93 -7.80
CA MET A 1 -21.60 2.07 -6.74
C MET A 1 -20.50 1.16 -6.22
N ILE A 2 -20.37 1.00 -4.91
CA ILE A 2 -19.44 0.06 -4.27
C ILE A 2 -20.24 -1.19 -3.88
N VAL A 3 -19.71 -2.37 -4.18
CA VAL A 3 -20.29 -3.64 -3.73
C VAL A 3 -19.43 -4.16 -2.57
N LEU A 4 -20.08 -4.44 -1.45
CA LEU A 4 -19.50 -5.07 -0.27
C LEU A 4 -19.93 -6.54 -0.24
N PHE A 5 -19.04 -7.41 0.21
CA PHE A 5 -19.39 -8.79 0.53
C PHE A 5 -19.24 -8.98 2.04
N ASP A 6 -20.36 -9.25 2.69
CA ASP A 6 -20.40 -9.57 4.11
C ASP A 6 -19.97 -11.04 4.28
N MET A 7 -18.89 -11.28 5.02
CA MET A 7 -18.36 -12.62 5.24
C MET A 7 -19.14 -13.39 6.32
N GLU A 8 -19.86 -12.70 7.21
CA GLU A 8 -20.65 -13.34 8.26
C GLU A 8 -21.96 -13.87 7.67
N ASP A 9 -22.64 -13.02 6.91
CA ASP A 9 -23.93 -13.35 6.30
C ASP A 9 -23.81 -13.95 4.88
N GLU A 10 -22.61 -13.96 4.31
CA GLU A 10 -22.33 -14.36 2.91
C GLU A 10 -23.20 -13.60 1.88
N THR A 11 -23.53 -12.34 2.15
CA THR A 11 -24.40 -11.52 1.31
C THR A 11 -23.68 -10.36 0.66
N PHE A 12 -24.10 -10.00 -0.55
CA PHE A 12 -23.67 -8.77 -1.20
C PHE A 12 -24.54 -7.60 -0.75
N ARG A 13 -23.89 -6.48 -0.43
CA ARG A 13 -24.55 -5.22 -0.07
C ARG A 13 -24.03 -4.10 -0.95
N GLU A 14 -24.90 -3.18 -1.34
CA GLU A 14 -24.53 -2.02 -2.13
C GLU A 14 -24.30 -0.81 -1.22
N MET A 15 -23.28 -0.03 -1.54
CA MET A 15 -22.94 1.20 -0.85
C MET A 15 -22.75 2.32 -1.88
N MET A 16 -23.36 3.47 -1.60
CA MET A 16 -23.17 4.65 -2.42
C MET A 16 -21.82 5.32 -2.10
N VAL A 17 -21.23 5.84 -3.17
CA VAL A 17 -20.03 6.67 -3.15
C VAL A 17 -20.42 8.10 -2.72
N PRO A 18 -19.47 8.96 -2.33
CA PRO A 18 -19.78 10.35 -2.01
C PRO A 18 -20.53 11.01 -3.17
N GLY A 19 -21.61 11.74 -2.87
CA GLY A 19 -22.46 12.37 -3.89
C GLY A 19 -21.69 13.33 -4.82
N SER A 20 -20.70 14.03 -4.27
CA SER A 20 -19.78 14.90 -5.03
C SER A 20 -18.96 14.15 -6.09
N LEU A 21 -18.76 12.84 -5.92
CA LEU A 21 -17.99 12.01 -6.84
C LEU A 21 -18.89 11.24 -7.81
N ALA A 22 -20.20 11.15 -7.56
CA ALA A 22 -21.12 10.32 -8.35
C ALA A 22 -21.08 10.60 -9.86
N VAL A 23 -20.80 11.85 -10.26
CA VAL A 23 -20.60 12.25 -11.66
C VAL A 23 -19.32 11.63 -12.22
N SER A 24 -18.22 11.66 -11.48
CA SER A 24 -16.91 11.10 -11.85
C SER A 24 -16.96 9.58 -12.07
N PHE A 25 -17.77 8.86 -11.29
CA PHE A 25 -17.96 7.41 -11.41
C PHE A 25 -18.65 6.97 -12.71
N SER A 26 -19.26 7.88 -13.46
CA SER A 26 -20.01 7.56 -14.68
C SER A 26 -19.10 7.37 -15.90
N PHE A 27 -17.83 7.77 -15.83
CA PHE A 27 -16.96 7.87 -16.99
C PHE A 27 -15.86 6.78 -17.07
N SER A 28 -15.46 6.15 -15.95
CA SER A 28 -14.55 4.98 -15.95
C SER A 28 -14.34 4.40 -14.55
N ALA A 29 -14.38 3.07 -14.42
CA ALA A 29 -14.12 2.35 -13.17
C ALA A 29 -12.65 2.39 -12.71
N ASN A 30 -11.73 2.91 -13.54
CA ASN A 30 -10.28 2.81 -13.31
C ASN A 30 -9.71 4.00 -12.53
N TRP A 31 -10.53 4.96 -12.11
CA TRP A 31 -10.07 6.28 -11.64
C TRP A 31 -10.22 6.51 -10.14
N PHE A 32 -10.78 5.53 -9.44
CA PHE A 32 -10.82 5.51 -8.00
C PHE A 32 -10.30 4.17 -7.48
N ASN A 33 -9.71 4.20 -6.29
CA ASN A 33 -9.24 3.01 -5.60
C ASN A 33 -9.73 3.03 -4.17
N LEU A 34 -10.21 1.88 -3.71
CA LEU A 34 -10.56 1.66 -2.32
C LEU A 34 -9.35 1.06 -1.59
N PHE A 35 -9.14 1.50 -0.35
CA PHE A 35 -8.16 0.94 0.56
C PHE A 35 -8.64 1.12 2.00
N VAL A 36 -8.07 0.37 2.94
CA VAL A 36 -8.39 0.50 4.36
C VAL A 36 -7.29 1.30 5.05
N SER A 37 -7.70 2.25 5.89
CA SER A 37 -6.79 2.97 6.77
C SER A 37 -7.40 3.15 8.15
N GLU A 38 -6.66 2.75 9.20
CA GLU A 38 -7.09 2.87 10.60
C GLU A 38 -8.53 2.36 10.79
N GLU A 39 -8.80 1.15 10.28
CA GLU A 39 -10.11 0.49 10.36
C GLU A 39 -11.25 1.20 9.63
N SER A 40 -10.97 2.24 8.85
CA SER A 40 -11.96 2.92 8.02
C SER A 40 -11.72 2.66 6.54
N LEU A 41 -12.81 2.56 5.78
CA LEU A 41 -12.75 2.52 4.33
C LEU A 41 -12.37 3.91 3.79
N CYS A 42 -11.36 3.93 2.94
CA CYS A 42 -10.88 5.11 2.25
C CYS A 42 -11.02 4.96 0.74
N LEU A 43 -11.22 6.09 0.07
CA LEU A 43 -11.34 6.21 -1.37
C LEU A 43 -10.31 7.22 -1.85
N ALA A 44 -9.40 6.78 -2.72
CA ALA A 44 -8.52 7.64 -3.47
C ALA A 44 -9.13 7.90 -4.84
N ASN A 45 -9.43 9.16 -5.15
CA ASN A 45 -10.10 9.58 -6.37
C ASN A 45 -9.21 10.53 -7.17
N ARG A 46 -9.03 10.26 -8.46
CA ARG A 46 -8.45 11.24 -9.40
C ARG A 46 -9.55 11.93 -10.16
N LEU A 47 -9.64 13.24 -9.97
CA LEU A 47 -10.50 14.08 -10.79
C LEU A 47 -9.81 14.37 -12.12
N PHE A 48 -10.63 14.72 -13.12
CA PHE A 48 -10.19 15.05 -14.48
C PHE A 48 -9.58 16.44 -14.62
N ASP A 49 -9.59 17.23 -13.54
CA ASP A 49 -9.01 18.55 -13.57
C ASP A 49 -7.48 18.38 -13.69
N ASP A 50 -6.88 19.03 -14.68
CA ASP A 50 -5.47 18.91 -15.12
C ASP A 50 -4.39 19.15 -14.03
N ASP A 51 -4.76 19.25 -12.75
CA ASP A 51 -3.87 19.52 -11.64
C ASP A 51 -3.04 18.30 -11.18
N GLY A 52 -3.37 17.10 -11.68
CA GLY A 52 -2.64 15.88 -11.37
C GLY A 52 -2.73 15.47 -9.90
N THR A 53 -3.78 15.86 -9.18
CA THR A 53 -3.97 15.53 -7.77
C THR A 53 -4.81 14.28 -7.53
N ILE A 54 -4.67 13.70 -6.35
CA ILE A 54 -5.47 12.59 -5.85
C ILE A 54 -6.13 13.02 -4.55
N ASP A 55 -7.46 13.01 -4.54
CA ASP A 55 -8.24 13.29 -3.35
C ASP A 55 -8.42 12.02 -2.51
N ILE A 56 -8.11 12.12 -1.23
CA ILE A 56 -8.33 11.04 -0.27
C ILE A 56 -9.56 11.33 0.56
N TRP A 57 -10.55 10.45 0.47
CA TRP A 57 -11.79 10.48 1.22
C TRP A 57 -11.80 9.35 2.24
N ARG A 58 -12.34 9.60 3.43
CA ARG A 58 -12.50 8.59 4.49
C ARG A 58 -13.96 8.50 4.90
N MET A 59 -14.46 7.28 5.03
CA MET A 59 -15.77 7.01 5.61
C MET A 59 -15.70 7.12 7.14
N LYS A 60 -16.52 7.98 7.74
CA LYS A 60 -16.61 8.12 9.20
C LYS A 60 -17.49 7.03 9.83
N GLU A 61 -18.57 6.67 9.14
CA GLU A 61 -19.53 5.69 9.61
C GLU A 61 -19.71 4.61 8.55
N HIS A 62 -19.35 3.38 8.89
CA HIS A 62 -19.45 2.25 7.97
C HIS A 62 -20.87 2.09 7.45
N GLY A 63 -21.02 1.89 6.15
CA GLY A 63 -22.31 1.72 5.50
C GLY A 63 -23.05 3.01 5.14
N HIS A 64 -22.58 4.19 5.61
CA HIS A 64 -23.31 5.45 5.45
C HIS A 64 -22.65 6.35 4.39
N PRO A 65 -23.25 6.50 3.19
CA PRO A 65 -22.66 7.29 2.10
C PRO A 65 -22.50 8.77 2.40
N GLU A 66 -23.31 9.31 3.32
CA GLU A 66 -23.21 10.72 3.71
C GLU A 66 -22.04 10.98 4.67
N SER A 67 -21.46 9.92 5.24
CA SER A 67 -20.36 10.02 6.21
C SER A 67 -18.97 10.14 5.56
N TRP A 68 -18.89 10.13 4.24
CA TRP A 68 -17.63 10.32 3.53
C TRP A 68 -17.14 11.75 3.66
N VAL A 69 -15.92 11.93 4.15
CA VAL A 69 -15.29 13.24 4.34
C VAL A 69 -13.94 13.27 3.61
N LYS A 70 -13.74 14.27 2.75
CA LYS A 70 -12.43 14.55 2.13
C LYS A 70 -11.44 14.89 3.25
N GLN A 71 -10.35 14.13 3.33
CA GLN A 71 -9.31 14.33 4.34
C GLN A 71 -8.27 15.32 3.82
N PHE A 72 -7.69 15.04 2.66
CA PHE A 72 -6.63 15.82 2.03
C PHE A 72 -6.50 15.47 0.54
N SER A 73 -5.67 16.22 -0.18
CA SER A 73 -5.30 15.99 -1.58
C SER A 73 -3.79 15.80 -1.66
N ILE A 74 -3.32 14.90 -2.51
CA ILE A 74 -1.89 14.67 -2.74
C ILE A 74 -1.55 14.87 -4.22
N ASN A 75 -0.32 15.29 -4.51
CA ASN A 75 0.17 15.29 -5.89
C ASN A 75 0.38 13.85 -6.37
N SER A 76 -0.15 13.51 -7.54
CA SER A 76 0.05 12.18 -8.12
C SER A 76 1.46 11.99 -8.68
N HIS A 77 2.12 13.07 -9.12
CA HIS A 77 3.49 13.04 -9.62
C HIS A 77 4.48 12.96 -8.48
N ILE A 78 5.31 11.94 -8.52
CA ILE A 78 6.32 11.66 -7.51
C ILE A 78 7.67 11.53 -8.18
N THR A 79 8.71 11.98 -7.49
CA THR A 79 10.09 11.84 -7.97
C THR A 79 10.89 11.13 -6.90
N PHE A 80 11.53 10.02 -7.27
CA PHE A 80 12.37 9.26 -6.35
C PHE A 80 13.49 8.57 -7.11
N ASN A 81 14.52 8.14 -6.38
CA ASN A 81 15.60 7.40 -7.00
C ASN A 81 15.16 5.97 -7.30
N VAL A 82 15.20 5.59 -8.57
CA VAL A 82 15.05 4.19 -8.96
C VAL A 82 16.43 3.56 -8.84
N GLY A 83 16.69 2.82 -7.75
CA GLY A 83 17.88 1.96 -7.68
C GLY A 83 17.82 0.89 -8.77
N ILE A 84 18.98 0.37 -9.20
CA ILE A 84 19.35 -0.71 -10.16
C ILE A 84 18.23 -1.53 -10.85
N VAL A 85 17.07 -1.77 -10.24
CA VAL A 85 15.91 -2.54 -10.70
C VAL A 85 15.24 -2.00 -11.97
N ASP A 86 15.44 -0.74 -12.31
CA ASP A 86 15.19 -0.33 -13.69
C ASP A 86 16.32 -0.80 -14.60
N GLU A 87 16.81 -2.02 -14.46
CA GLU A 87 17.80 -2.58 -15.39
C GLU A 87 17.20 -2.57 -16.79
N ILE A 88 15.93 -2.93 -16.96
CA ILE A 88 15.21 -2.86 -18.25
C ILE A 88 15.07 -1.40 -18.72
N PHE A 89 14.62 -0.48 -17.87
CA PHE A 89 14.40 0.92 -18.24
C PHE A 89 15.72 1.68 -18.45
N SER A 90 16.77 1.33 -17.69
CA SER A 90 18.14 1.82 -17.83
C SER A 90 18.78 1.25 -19.09
N LEU A 91 18.56 -0.03 -19.42
CA LEU A 91 18.98 -0.63 -20.68
C LEU A 91 18.33 0.07 -21.88
N LEU A 92 17.03 0.39 -21.78
CA LEU A 92 16.30 1.10 -22.83
C LEU A 92 16.66 2.60 -22.92
N ASN A 93 17.01 3.25 -21.81
CA ASN A 93 17.26 4.70 -21.72
C ASN A 93 18.73 5.08 -21.47
N GLY A 94 19.68 4.24 -21.88
CA GLY A 94 21.10 4.61 -21.94
C GLY A 94 21.84 4.73 -20.60
N GLY A 95 21.35 4.05 -19.55
CA GLY A 95 22.06 3.87 -18.27
C GLY A 95 22.22 5.14 -17.44
N ARG A 96 21.53 6.22 -17.78
CA ARG A 96 21.64 7.52 -17.08
C ARG A 96 20.28 8.10 -16.77
N GLN A 97 19.69 7.74 -15.63
CA GLN A 97 18.96 8.67 -14.76
C GLN A 97 18.98 8.16 -13.32
N ARG A 98 19.18 9.09 -12.37
CA ARG A 98 19.15 8.81 -10.92
C ARG A 98 17.79 9.15 -10.29
N GLN A 99 17.01 10.05 -10.90
CA GLN A 99 15.66 10.41 -10.48
C GLN A 99 14.78 10.46 -11.72
N VAL A 100 13.67 9.74 -11.69
CA VAL A 100 12.65 9.71 -12.75
C VAL A 100 11.34 10.16 -12.11
N THR A 101 10.57 10.99 -12.82
CA THR A 101 9.23 11.35 -12.40
C THR A 101 8.28 10.21 -12.76
N HIS A 102 7.61 9.69 -11.75
CA HIS A 102 6.60 8.65 -11.82
C HIS A 102 5.26 9.23 -11.38
N PHE A 103 4.20 8.45 -11.55
CA PHE A 103 2.92 8.80 -10.94
C PHE A 103 2.44 7.66 -10.05
N LEU A 104 1.86 8.02 -8.91
CA LEU A 104 1.09 7.09 -8.10
C LEU A 104 0.01 6.47 -8.99
N VAL A 105 -0.44 5.26 -8.71
CA VAL A 105 -1.51 4.56 -9.47
C VAL A 105 -2.60 4.12 -8.50
N LYS A 106 -2.23 3.36 -7.48
CA LYS A 106 -3.18 2.75 -6.56
C LYS A 106 -2.64 2.72 -5.13
N PRO A 107 -3.38 3.24 -4.12
CA PRO A 107 -3.06 2.99 -2.73
C PRO A 107 -3.32 1.53 -2.40
N ILE A 108 -2.48 0.94 -1.56
CA ILE A 108 -2.55 -0.46 -1.16
C ILE A 108 -3.06 -0.57 0.28
N ALA A 109 -2.44 0.16 1.20
CA ALA A 109 -2.77 0.13 2.63
C ALA A 109 -2.16 1.33 3.36
N SER A 110 -2.69 1.68 4.53
CA SER A 110 -2.00 2.58 5.46
C SER A 110 -1.10 1.81 6.43
N ARG A 111 -0.04 2.49 6.87
CA ARG A 111 0.91 2.03 7.88
C ARG A 111 0.54 2.64 9.23
N LYS A 112 0.95 1.98 10.33
CA LYS A 112 0.73 2.48 11.71
C LYS A 112 1.32 3.86 11.98
N ASN A 113 2.30 4.29 11.20
CA ASN A 113 2.93 5.61 11.30
C ASN A 113 2.22 6.70 10.45
N GLY A 114 1.04 6.41 9.91
CA GLY A 114 0.26 7.34 9.09
C GLY A 114 0.65 7.40 7.61
N GLN A 115 1.73 6.73 7.21
CA GLN A 115 2.14 6.68 5.80
C GLN A 115 1.21 5.76 4.99
N ILE A 116 1.06 6.05 3.71
CA ILE A 116 0.24 5.24 2.79
C ILE A 116 1.17 4.53 1.81
N LEU A 117 0.96 3.23 1.62
CA LEU A 117 1.64 2.44 0.61
C LEU A 117 0.94 2.62 -0.74
N TRP A 118 1.72 2.90 -1.78
CA TRP A 118 1.21 3.12 -3.13
C TRP A 118 1.97 2.31 -4.15
N ARG A 119 1.24 1.81 -5.14
CA ARG A 119 1.80 1.35 -6.42
C ARG A 119 2.04 2.57 -7.32
N ALA A 120 3.24 2.71 -7.85
CA ALA A 120 3.59 3.64 -8.91
C ALA A 120 3.37 3.01 -10.30
N ASP A 121 3.39 3.82 -11.35
CA ASP A 121 3.18 3.43 -12.75
C ASP A 121 4.22 2.45 -13.30
N ASN A 122 5.45 2.54 -12.82
CA ASN A 122 6.50 1.56 -13.09
C ASN A 122 6.36 0.26 -12.28
N GLY A 123 5.30 0.10 -11.50
CA GLY A 123 5.03 -1.09 -10.69
C GLY A 123 5.79 -1.13 -9.36
N LEU A 124 6.57 -0.11 -9.00
CA LEU A 124 7.22 -0.03 -7.70
C LEU A 124 6.22 0.27 -6.59
N LEU A 125 6.44 -0.34 -5.43
CA LEU A 125 5.77 -0.01 -4.19
C LEU A 125 6.56 1.09 -3.47
N VAL A 126 5.88 2.19 -3.21
CA VAL A 126 6.43 3.34 -2.50
C VAL A 126 5.65 3.61 -1.21
N SER A 127 6.32 4.16 -0.21
CA SER A 127 5.69 4.70 0.99
C SER A 127 5.57 6.21 0.82
N TYR A 128 4.35 6.74 0.95
CA TYR A 128 4.05 8.17 0.91
C TYR A 128 3.75 8.68 2.31
N ASP A 129 4.51 9.66 2.77
CA ASP A 129 4.25 10.37 4.00
C ASP A 129 3.39 11.60 3.71
N THR A 130 2.16 11.61 4.23
CA THR A 130 1.20 12.69 4.03
C THR A 130 1.56 13.95 4.80
N SER A 131 2.39 13.86 5.84
CA SER A 131 2.71 15.00 6.71
C SER A 131 3.85 15.85 6.14
N VAL A 132 4.80 15.19 5.48
CA VAL A 132 6.00 15.83 4.92
C VAL A 132 6.10 15.72 3.40
N GLU A 133 5.07 15.17 2.75
CA GLU A 133 5.00 14.93 1.30
C GLU A 133 6.23 14.19 0.75
N LYS A 134 6.74 13.24 1.53
CA LYS A 134 7.96 12.50 1.20
C LYS A 134 7.61 11.12 0.65
N ILE A 135 8.26 10.77 -0.45
CA ILE A 135 8.23 9.41 -1.02
C ILE A 135 9.49 8.65 -0.65
N GLU A 136 9.30 7.38 -0.30
CA GLU A 136 10.36 6.39 -0.16
C GLU A 136 10.07 5.17 -1.04
N ASN A 137 11.05 4.77 -1.86
CA ASN A 137 10.97 3.52 -2.62
C ASN A 137 11.30 2.35 -1.70
N LEU A 138 10.38 1.38 -1.60
CA LEU A 138 10.54 0.23 -0.71
C LEU A 138 11.30 -0.94 -1.35
N GLY A 139 11.71 -0.82 -2.62
CA GLY A 139 12.42 -1.89 -3.33
C GLY A 139 11.54 -3.11 -3.59
N ILE A 140 10.22 -2.98 -3.52
CA ILE A 140 9.26 -4.02 -3.87
C ILE A 140 8.65 -3.62 -5.21
N SER A 141 8.62 -4.54 -6.18
CA SER A 141 8.13 -4.27 -7.53
C SER A 141 7.12 -5.32 -7.97
N ASN A 142 6.19 -4.92 -8.82
CA ASN A 142 5.31 -5.82 -9.54
C ASN A 142 5.99 -6.28 -10.83
N ALA A 143 5.81 -7.55 -11.22
CA ALA A 143 6.25 -8.01 -12.54
C ALA A 143 5.29 -7.48 -13.61
N ASN A 144 5.65 -6.37 -14.25
CA ASN A 144 4.80 -5.73 -15.25
C ASN A 144 4.69 -6.50 -16.58
N PHE A 145 5.30 -7.69 -16.71
CA PHE A 145 5.23 -8.51 -17.92
C PHE A 145 4.25 -9.68 -17.76
N LEU A 146 3.10 -9.58 -18.48
CA LEU A 146 2.10 -10.64 -18.71
C LEU A 146 1.26 -11.02 -17.45
N PRO A 147 0.22 -11.88 -17.53
CA PRO A 147 -1.13 -11.72 -16.92
C PRO A 147 -1.23 -11.67 -15.39
N TYR A 148 -0.12 -11.68 -14.67
CA TYR A 148 -0.02 -11.58 -13.21
C TYR A 148 0.02 -10.11 -12.74
N ARG A 149 -0.99 -9.31 -13.11
CA ARG A 149 -1.04 -7.85 -12.88
C ARG A 149 -0.91 -7.39 -11.42
N ASP A 150 -0.90 -8.30 -10.44
CA ASP A 150 -0.90 -7.96 -9.01
C ASP A 150 0.14 -8.71 -8.15
N ALA A 151 1.07 -9.46 -8.77
CA ALA A 151 2.10 -10.18 -8.01
C ALA A 151 3.23 -9.23 -7.58
N LEU A 152 3.37 -9.00 -6.27
CA LEU A 152 4.47 -8.21 -5.71
C LEU A 152 5.67 -9.12 -5.42
N TYR A 153 6.84 -8.74 -5.91
CA TYR A 153 8.11 -9.40 -5.65
C TYR A 153 8.96 -8.51 -4.76
N VAL A 154 9.60 -9.12 -3.77
CA VAL A 154 10.64 -8.45 -2.98
C VAL A 154 11.91 -8.52 -3.79
N ASN A 155 12.50 -7.38 -4.12
CA ASN A 155 13.79 -7.34 -4.79
C ASN A 155 14.81 -8.14 -3.94
N PRO A 156 15.66 -9.00 -4.54
CA PRO A 156 16.70 -9.70 -3.81
C PRO A 156 17.71 -8.72 -3.18
N TYR A 157 17.40 -8.20 -2.00
CA TYR A 157 18.39 -7.56 -1.15
C TYR A 157 18.95 -8.58 -0.17
N LYS A 158 20.25 -8.82 -0.34
CA LYS A 158 21.11 -9.72 0.41
C LYS A 158 21.32 -9.17 1.83
N VAL A 159 20.38 -9.45 2.74
CA VAL A 159 20.63 -9.41 4.18
C VAL A 159 20.14 -10.73 4.74
N SER A 160 21.10 -11.50 5.26
CA SER A 160 20.89 -12.78 5.92
C SER A 160 19.68 -12.70 6.85
N LEU A 161 18.67 -13.52 6.60
CA LEU A 161 17.74 -13.95 7.63
C LEU A 161 18.58 -14.67 8.70
N ILE A 162 19.12 -13.92 9.65
CA ILE A 162 19.53 -14.50 10.92
C ILE A 162 18.19 -14.82 11.59
N LEU A 163 17.82 -16.09 11.59
CA LEU A 163 16.80 -16.58 12.51
C LEU A 163 17.25 -16.12 13.90
N LEU A 164 16.47 -15.25 14.53
CA LEU A 164 16.59 -15.01 15.95
C LEU A 164 16.44 -16.39 16.62
N ASP A 165 17.52 -16.84 17.24
CA ASP A 165 17.57 -18.12 17.92
C ASP A 165 16.43 -18.19 18.93
N LYS A 166 15.82 -19.37 18.96
CA LYS A 166 14.70 -19.70 19.84
C LYS A 166 15.03 -19.35 21.29
N TRP A 167 14.03 -18.81 21.98
CA TRP A 167 13.91 -18.80 23.43
C TRP A 167 14.55 -20.05 24.06
N THR A 168 15.68 -19.87 24.74
CA THR A 168 16.11 -20.75 25.83
C THR A 168 15.95 -19.99 27.13
N ASP A 169 14.73 -20.03 27.65
CA ASP A 169 14.48 -19.82 29.08
C ASP A 169 13.48 -20.88 29.53
N TYR A 170 13.98 -22.11 29.70
CA TYR A 170 13.35 -23.08 30.57
C TYR A 170 14.44 -23.88 31.29
N LEU A 171 14.49 -23.68 32.61
CA LEU A 171 15.01 -24.59 33.65
C LEU A 171 16.51 -24.49 34.00
N SER A 172 16.94 -23.34 34.53
CA SER A 172 17.91 -23.33 35.64
C SER A 172 17.14 -23.38 36.96
N GLY A 173 16.61 -24.57 37.27
CA GLY A 173 15.84 -24.84 38.48
C GLY A 173 15.99 -26.29 38.89
N ASN A 174 17.07 -26.57 39.61
CA ASN A 174 17.32 -27.69 40.53
C ASN A 174 17.05 -29.13 40.06
N THR A 175 18.13 -29.90 39.86
CA THR A 175 18.24 -31.29 40.39
C THR A 175 19.71 -31.75 40.44
N THR A 176 20.35 -31.58 41.59
CA THR A 176 21.51 -32.34 42.11
C THR A 176 21.39 -32.18 43.64
N SER A 177 21.29 -33.18 44.51
CA SER A 177 21.70 -34.58 44.49
C SER A 177 20.73 -35.43 45.35
N CYS A 178 20.48 -36.66 44.93
CA CYS A 178 20.10 -37.73 45.86
C CYS A 178 21.34 -38.61 45.99
N GLU A 179 22.04 -38.50 47.12
CA GLU A 179 23.05 -39.47 47.52
C GLU A 179 22.35 -40.67 48.18
N GLU A 180 22.59 -41.86 47.63
CA GLU A 180 22.43 -43.12 48.36
C GLU A 180 23.61 -43.27 49.33
N SER A 181 23.34 -43.56 50.60
CA SER A 181 24.25 -44.29 51.50
C SER A 181 23.51 -44.77 52.77
N ILE A 182 23.29 -46.10 52.80
CA ILE A 182 23.19 -47.06 53.93
C ILE A 182 22.12 -46.83 55.01
#